data_AF-A0A1D9Q4Q0-F1
#
_entry.id   AF-A0A1D9Q4Q0-F1
#
_cell.length_a   1.000
_cell.length_b   1.000
_cell.length_c   1.000
_cell.angle_alpha   90.00
_cell.angle_beta   90.00
_cell.angle_gamma   90.00
#
_symmetry.space_group_name_H-M   'P 1'
#
loop_
_entity.id
_entity.type
_entity.pdbx_description
1 polymer ?
#
loop_
_entity_poly.entity_id
_entity_poly.type
_entity_poly.pdbx_seq_one_letter_code
_entity_poly.pdbx_strand_id
1 'polypeptide(L)'
;MFSKALIIALAMRLGASAAPTSVAEPTAGSLVGRYVPYQRFTGDGSHWSSMSAWTSFDTMWDNSQAFMTTSCTQFGGTANNSPAEIADIKYAISSISGSSGIDPRFILAIIMQESGASIIAGMIRDGSTGTLGQPGGGDGLQQCLAQSGSPYSAQGAYVAARIYNSGSYAWGTDLGTP
;
A
#
# COMPACT_ATOMS: atom_id res chain seq x y z
N MET A 1 5.74 35.68 36.59
CA MET A 1 6.20 34.79 37.68
C MET A 1 6.66 33.48 37.04
N PHE A 2 7.97 33.19 37.17
CA PHE A 2 8.78 31.98 36.81
C PHE A 2 8.45 31.27 35.48
N SER A 3 9.19 31.34 34.37
CA SER A 3 10.64 31.25 34.07
C SER A 3 11.36 29.96 34.52
N LYS A 4 11.78 29.16 33.52
CA LYS A 4 13.00 28.31 33.39
C LYS A 4 12.90 27.62 32.02
N ALA A 5 13.40 28.17 30.91
CA ALA A 5 14.80 28.21 30.49
C ALA A 5 15.53 26.86 30.65
N LEU A 6 15.69 26.12 29.55
CA LEU A 6 16.93 25.39 29.28
C LEU A 6 17.34 25.67 27.83
N ILE A 7 18.34 26.54 27.71
CA ILE A 7 19.18 26.72 26.53
C ILE A 7 20.28 25.66 26.65
N ILE A 8 20.46 24.81 25.63
CA ILE A 8 21.79 24.31 25.26
C ILE A 8 21.95 24.50 23.74
N ALA A 9 23.09 25.10 23.42
CA ALA A 9 23.44 25.69 22.15
C ALA A 9 23.94 24.67 21.11
N LEU A 10 23.66 25.02 19.85
CA LEU A 10 24.59 25.06 18.71
C LEU A 10 25.67 23.97 18.62
N ALA A 11 25.54 23.09 17.62
CA ALA A 11 26.69 22.53 16.92
C ALA A 11 26.50 22.70 15.40
N MET A 12 27.61 23.11 14.78
CA MET A 12 27.83 23.53 13.39
C MET A 12 27.12 22.74 12.29
N ARG A 13 26.71 23.50 11.27
CA ARG A 13 26.46 23.02 9.90
C ARG A 13 27.70 22.28 9.38
N LEU A 14 27.54 21.00 9.07
CA LEU A 14 28.28 20.33 8.01
C LEU A 14 27.34 20.25 6.82
N GLY A 15 27.61 21.06 5.79
CA GLY A 15 26.98 20.90 4.49
C GLY A 15 27.51 19.62 3.84
N ALA A 16 26.78 18.52 3.99
CA ALA A 16 26.95 17.36 3.12
C ALA A 16 26.09 17.59 1.88
N SER A 17 26.72 18.07 0.80
CA SER A 17 26.15 17.95 -0.55
C SER A 17 26.13 16.47 -0.90
N ALA A 18 25.04 15.78 -0.61
CA ALA A 18 24.76 14.50 -1.23
C ALA A 18 24.47 14.80 -2.71
N ALA A 19 25.44 14.51 -3.58
CA ALA A 19 25.19 14.47 -5.01
C ALA A 19 24.01 13.53 -5.28
N PRO A 20 23.09 13.86 -6.20
CA PRO A 20 22.04 12.93 -6.58
C PRO A 20 22.70 11.64 -7.06
N THR A 21 22.46 10.55 -6.37
CA THR A 21 22.81 9.21 -6.85
C THR A 21 22.10 9.07 -8.19
N SER A 22 22.85 8.96 -9.29
CA SER A 22 22.28 8.68 -10.59
C SER A 22 21.52 7.36 -10.49
N VAL A 23 20.19 7.45 -10.44
CA VAL A 23 19.34 6.27 -10.64
C VAL A 23 19.67 5.83 -12.06
N ALA A 24 20.31 4.67 -12.20
CA ALA A 24 20.62 4.13 -13.51
C ALA A 24 19.33 4.09 -14.33
N GLU A 25 19.34 4.71 -15.52
CA GLU A 25 18.24 4.51 -16.45
C GLU A 25 18.09 3.01 -16.71
N PRO A 26 16.85 2.47 -16.65
CA PRO A 26 16.64 1.07 -16.95
C PRO A 26 17.02 0.85 -18.42
N THR A 27 18.11 0.11 -18.63
CA THR A 27 18.59 -0.21 -19.97
C THR A 27 17.50 -0.98 -20.71
N ALA A 28 17.21 -0.59 -21.95
CA ALA A 28 16.12 -1.10 -22.78
C ALA A 28 16.03 -2.64 -22.92
N GLY A 29 17.08 -3.38 -22.52
CA GLY A 29 17.08 -4.85 -22.45
C GLY A 29 16.25 -5.46 -21.31
N SER A 30 15.77 -4.69 -20.32
CA SER A 30 15.01 -5.23 -19.17
C SER A 30 13.50 -5.41 -19.42
N LEU A 31 12.95 -4.77 -20.46
CA LEU A 31 11.52 -4.77 -20.72
C LEU A 31 11.01 -6.03 -21.44
N VAL A 32 11.87 -6.72 -22.19
CA VAL A 32 11.51 -7.94 -22.95
C VAL A 32 11.38 -9.18 -22.04
N GLY A 33 11.95 -9.15 -20.83
CA GLY A 33 11.92 -10.26 -19.87
C GLY A 33 10.78 -10.22 -18.83
N ARG A 34 9.93 -9.20 -18.82
CA ARG A 34 8.89 -9.00 -17.79
C ARG A 34 7.45 -9.23 -18.28
N TYR A 35 7.24 -9.69 -19.51
CA TYR A 35 5.90 -10.02 -19.97
C TYR A 35 5.42 -11.32 -19.29
N VAL A 36 4.77 -11.15 -18.15
CA VAL A 36 3.94 -12.18 -17.53
C VAL A 36 2.53 -11.95 -18.07
N PRO A 37 1.95 -12.87 -18.86
CA PRO A 37 0.59 -12.70 -19.33
C PRO A 37 -0.33 -12.56 -18.11
N TYR A 38 -1.28 -11.62 -18.19
CA TYR A 38 -2.27 -11.46 -17.13
C TYR A 38 -3.02 -12.77 -16.94
N GLN A 39 -2.85 -13.39 -15.77
CA GLN A 39 -3.59 -14.57 -15.40
C GLN A 39 -4.78 -14.14 -14.55
N ARG A 40 -5.98 -14.30 -15.11
CA ARG A 40 -7.22 -14.15 -14.32
C ARG A 40 -7.37 -15.38 -13.44
N PHE A 41 -7.41 -15.17 -12.15
CA PHE A 41 -7.78 -16.21 -11.19
C PHE A 41 -9.30 -16.23 -11.01
N THR A 42 -9.89 -17.42 -10.99
CA THR A 42 -11.33 -17.67 -10.81
C THR A 42 -11.54 -18.77 -9.76
N GLY A 43 -12.76 -18.89 -9.27
CA GLY A 43 -13.13 -19.81 -8.19
C GLY A 43 -12.97 -19.19 -6.80
N ASP A 44 -13.14 -20.01 -5.76
CA ASP A 44 -13.20 -19.59 -4.36
C ASP A 44 -11.84 -19.32 -3.70
N GLY A 45 -10.75 -19.38 -4.48
CA GLY A 45 -9.38 -19.16 -4.01
C GLY A 45 -8.71 -20.36 -3.33
N SER A 46 -9.40 -21.49 -3.14
CA SER A 46 -8.87 -22.67 -2.45
C SER A 46 -7.66 -23.32 -3.15
N HIS A 47 -7.54 -23.12 -4.46
CA HIS A 47 -6.46 -23.66 -5.30
C HIS A 47 -5.46 -22.60 -5.80
N TRP A 48 -5.57 -21.36 -5.33
CA TRP A 48 -4.68 -20.30 -5.77
C TRP A 48 -3.31 -20.43 -5.10
N SER A 49 -2.28 -19.87 -5.73
CA SER A 49 -0.92 -19.92 -5.20
C SER A 49 -0.84 -19.27 -3.81
N SER A 50 -0.04 -19.86 -2.93
CA SER A 50 0.21 -19.33 -1.58
C SER A 50 0.85 -17.95 -1.63
N MET A 51 0.76 -17.20 -0.52
CA MET A 51 1.39 -15.88 -0.39
C MET A 51 2.92 -15.89 -0.58
N SER A 52 3.57 -17.05 -0.39
CA SER A 52 5.00 -17.23 -0.61
C SER A 52 5.38 -17.21 -2.10
N ALA A 53 4.44 -17.48 -3.00
CA ALA A 53 4.65 -17.39 -4.44
C ALA A 53 4.48 -15.97 -4.99
N TRP A 54 3.95 -15.04 -4.17
CA TRP A 54 3.82 -13.65 -4.57
C TRP A 54 5.19 -12.97 -4.63
N THR A 55 5.28 -11.89 -5.41
CA THR A 55 6.48 -11.04 -5.44
C THR A 55 6.80 -10.45 -4.06
N SER A 56 8.01 -9.94 -3.86
CA SER A 56 8.39 -9.29 -2.61
C SER A 56 7.77 -7.89 -2.49
N PHE A 57 7.65 -7.39 -1.26
CA PHE A 57 7.19 -6.02 -1.03
C PHE A 57 8.08 -4.98 -1.73
N ASP A 58 9.40 -5.11 -1.66
CA ASP A 58 10.31 -4.16 -2.30
C ASP A 58 10.16 -4.17 -3.83
N THR A 59 10.02 -5.33 -4.46
CA THR A 59 9.78 -5.40 -5.92
C THR A 59 8.44 -4.76 -6.29
N MET A 60 7.39 -5.01 -5.51
CA MET A 60 6.09 -4.41 -5.73
C MET A 60 6.12 -2.89 -5.54
N TRP A 61 6.83 -2.43 -4.51
CA TRP A 61 7.04 -1.02 -4.22
C TRP A 61 7.77 -0.32 -5.37
N ASP A 62 8.90 -0.87 -5.82
CA ASP A 62 9.69 -0.30 -6.92
C ASP A 62 8.87 -0.19 -8.21
N ASN A 63 8.07 -1.20 -8.53
CA ASN A 63 7.19 -1.17 -9.70
C ASN A 63 6.05 -0.13 -9.58
N SER A 64 5.64 0.24 -8.35
CA SER A 64 4.56 1.20 -8.11
C SER A 64 5.00 2.67 -8.13
N GLN A 65 6.30 2.94 -7.97
CA GLN A 65 6.81 4.32 -7.81
C GLN A 65 6.49 5.22 -9.00
N ALA A 66 6.60 4.72 -10.23
CA ALA A 66 6.29 5.48 -11.43
C ALA A 66 4.84 5.97 -11.47
N PHE A 67 3.92 5.18 -10.92
CA PHE A 67 2.52 5.59 -10.79
C PHE A 67 2.37 6.63 -9.68
N MET A 68 2.96 6.41 -8.49
CA MET A 68 2.85 7.37 -7.37
C MET A 68 3.42 8.77 -7.67
N THR A 69 4.39 8.88 -8.59
CA THR A 69 4.99 10.18 -8.98
C THR A 69 4.24 10.91 -10.08
N THR A 70 3.22 10.31 -10.72
CA THR A 70 2.53 10.86 -11.90
C THR A 70 1.02 10.98 -11.76
N SER A 71 0.43 10.17 -10.88
CA SER A 71 -0.99 9.89 -10.84
C SER A 71 -1.85 11.05 -10.31
N CYS A 72 -1.36 11.88 -9.38
CA CYS A 72 -2.17 12.99 -8.86
C CYS A 72 -2.50 14.03 -9.94
N THR A 73 -1.53 14.35 -10.80
CA THR A 73 -1.75 15.21 -11.96
C THR A 73 -2.65 14.51 -12.99
N GLN A 74 -2.44 13.21 -13.20
CA GLN A 74 -3.17 12.43 -14.22
C GLN A 74 -4.66 12.27 -13.91
N PHE A 75 -5.04 12.12 -12.63
CA PHE A 75 -6.41 11.78 -12.23
C PHE A 75 -7.10 12.86 -11.38
N GLY A 76 -6.35 13.75 -10.72
CA GLY A 76 -6.89 14.77 -9.82
C GLY A 76 -6.53 16.22 -10.17
N GLY A 77 -5.63 16.45 -11.13
CA GLY A 77 -5.16 17.78 -11.51
C GLY A 77 -4.36 18.51 -10.41
N THR A 78 -3.97 17.80 -9.35
CA THR A 78 -3.17 18.34 -8.23
C THR A 78 -1.71 17.95 -8.35
N ALA A 79 -0.85 18.56 -7.52
CA ALA A 79 0.57 18.22 -7.48
C ALA A 79 0.78 16.72 -7.15
N ASN A 80 1.73 16.10 -7.84
CA ASN A 80 2.17 14.73 -7.56
C ASN A 80 2.89 14.64 -6.22
N ASN A 81 2.91 13.43 -5.65
CA ASN A 81 3.62 13.15 -4.41
C ASN A 81 5.11 13.50 -4.54
N SER A 82 5.62 14.25 -3.57
CA SER A 82 7.05 14.52 -3.41
C SER A 82 7.80 13.25 -2.98
N PRO A 83 9.14 13.19 -3.14
CA PRO A 83 9.93 12.07 -2.65
C PRO A 83 9.78 11.83 -1.13
N ALA A 84 9.54 12.88 -0.35
CA ALA A 84 9.30 12.76 1.09
C ALA A 84 7.95 12.08 1.36
N GLU A 85 6.89 12.49 0.68
CA GLU A 85 5.57 11.85 0.81
C GLU A 85 5.60 10.39 0.37
N ILE A 86 6.34 10.07 -0.70
CA ILE A 86 6.55 8.68 -1.14
C ILE A 86 7.27 7.84 -0.08
N ALA A 87 8.30 8.41 0.58
CA ALA A 87 8.97 7.75 1.68
C ALA A 87 8.03 7.56 2.89
N ASP A 88 7.20 8.55 3.20
CA ASP A 88 6.21 8.48 4.28
C ASP A 88 5.14 7.41 4.01
N ILE A 89 4.73 7.22 2.76
CA ILE A 89 3.83 6.13 2.34
C ILE A 89 4.48 4.76 2.61
N LYS A 90 5.76 4.57 2.22
CA LYS A 90 6.47 3.29 2.49
C LYS A 90 6.56 3.02 3.99
N TYR A 91 6.86 4.06 4.76
CA TYR A 91 6.93 3.99 6.21
C TYR A 91 5.58 3.65 6.83
N ALA A 92 4.50 4.30 6.40
CA ALA A 92 3.14 4.06 6.89
C ALA A 92 2.68 2.62 6.62
N ILE A 93 2.93 2.09 5.41
CA ILE A 93 2.63 0.68 5.09
C ILE A 93 3.39 -0.25 6.03
N SER A 94 4.68 0.01 6.25
CA SER A 94 5.53 -0.82 7.12
C SER A 94 5.06 -0.77 8.58
N SER A 95 4.68 0.42 9.07
CA SER A 95 4.19 0.64 10.42
C SER A 95 2.84 -0.05 10.66
N ILE A 96 1.90 0.07 9.72
CA ILE A 96 0.60 -0.60 9.80
C ILE A 96 0.78 -2.10 9.68
N SER A 97 1.59 -2.58 8.75
CA SER A 97 1.90 -4.01 8.64
C SER A 97 2.42 -4.58 9.97
N GLY A 98 3.38 -3.89 10.60
CA GLY A 98 3.95 -4.31 11.89
C GLY A 98 2.95 -4.29 13.05
N SER A 99 1.96 -3.38 13.05
CA SER A 99 0.99 -3.24 14.14
C SER A 99 -0.28 -4.08 13.95
N SER A 100 -0.68 -4.33 12.71
CA SER A 100 -1.92 -5.05 12.35
C SER A 100 -1.70 -6.52 11.98
N GLY A 101 -0.47 -6.90 11.61
CA GLY A 101 -0.16 -8.23 11.08
C GLY A 101 -0.57 -8.43 9.62
N ILE A 102 -1.06 -7.39 8.94
CA ILE A 102 -1.41 -7.44 7.52
C ILE A 102 -0.15 -7.45 6.67
N ASP A 103 -0.09 -8.33 5.67
CA ASP A 103 1.03 -8.37 4.72
C ASP A 103 1.17 -7.02 3.98
N PRO A 104 2.35 -6.39 3.96
CA PRO A 104 2.52 -5.04 3.39
C PRO A 104 2.26 -5.01 1.88
N ARG A 105 2.38 -6.13 1.18
CA ARG A 105 2.05 -6.25 -0.25
C ARG A 105 0.55 -6.09 -0.47
N PHE A 106 -0.26 -6.63 0.45
CA PHE A 106 -1.71 -6.52 0.38
C PHE A 106 -2.17 -5.09 0.68
N ILE A 107 -1.58 -4.44 1.69
CA ILE A 107 -1.84 -3.02 1.98
C ILE A 107 -1.52 -2.18 0.73
N LEU A 108 -0.34 -2.36 0.13
CA LEU A 108 0.05 -1.65 -1.09
C LEU A 108 -0.92 -1.91 -2.26
N ALA A 109 -1.36 -3.14 -2.47
CA ALA A 109 -2.29 -3.48 -3.56
C ALA A 109 -3.61 -2.72 -3.45
N ILE A 110 -4.17 -2.67 -2.24
CA ILE A 110 -5.45 -1.99 -1.99
C ILE A 110 -5.28 -0.48 -2.13
N ILE A 111 -4.23 0.12 -1.56
CA ILE A 111 -3.94 1.55 -1.73
C ILE A 111 -3.89 1.92 -3.21
N MET A 112 -3.17 1.12 -4.01
CA MET A 112 -2.98 1.40 -5.43
C MET A 112 -4.29 1.28 -6.22
N GLN A 113 -5.23 0.44 -5.80
CA GLN A 113 -6.55 0.32 -6.42
C GLN A 113 -7.53 1.40 -5.95
N GLU A 114 -7.53 1.74 -4.67
CA GLU A 114 -8.54 2.62 -4.05
C GLU A 114 -8.23 4.11 -4.23
N SER A 115 -6.94 4.50 -4.26
CA SER A 115 -6.60 5.89 -3.94
C SER A 115 -6.68 6.85 -5.13
N GLY A 116 -6.70 6.37 -6.39
CA GLY A 116 -6.67 7.23 -7.60
C GLY A 116 -5.59 8.32 -7.63
N ALA A 117 -4.66 8.30 -6.66
CA ALA A 117 -3.67 9.31 -6.29
C ALA A 117 -4.17 10.70 -5.90
N SER A 118 -4.78 10.84 -4.72
CA SER A 118 -4.63 12.09 -3.97
C SER A 118 -4.62 11.83 -2.45
N ILE A 119 -3.50 12.21 -1.81
CA ILE A 119 -3.18 12.13 -0.37
C ILE A 119 -3.27 10.71 0.22
N ILE A 120 -2.25 9.91 -0.09
CA ILE A 120 -2.19 8.48 0.18
C ILE A 120 -2.09 8.15 1.69
N ALA A 121 -1.44 8.97 2.51
CA ALA A 121 -1.22 8.64 3.94
C ALA A 121 -2.52 8.55 4.77
N GLY A 122 -3.51 9.43 4.51
CA GLY A 122 -4.81 9.38 5.17
C GLY A 122 -5.59 8.13 4.74
N MET A 123 -5.60 7.82 3.45
CA MET A 123 -6.26 6.64 2.90
C MET A 123 -5.61 5.34 3.40
N ILE A 124 -4.29 5.32 3.59
CA ILE A 124 -3.58 4.18 4.19
C ILE A 124 -4.12 3.87 5.58
N ARG A 125 -4.19 4.89 6.44
CA ARG A 125 -4.68 4.71 7.79
C ARG A 125 -6.13 4.28 7.77
N ASP A 126 -6.98 5.07 7.13
CA ASP A 126 -8.43 4.89 7.16
C ASP A 126 -8.87 3.59 6.47
N GLY A 127 -8.22 3.20 5.36
CA GLY A 127 -8.48 1.92 4.68
C GLY A 127 -7.94 0.71 5.44
N SER A 128 -6.87 0.86 6.22
CA SER A 128 -6.34 -0.26 7.00
C SER A 128 -7.08 -0.46 8.32
N THR A 129 -7.36 0.63 9.05
CA THR A 129 -8.01 0.59 10.37
C THR A 129 -9.53 0.62 10.31
N GLY A 130 -10.09 1.10 9.20
CA GLY A 130 -11.51 1.38 9.06
C GLY A 130 -11.87 2.77 9.57
N THR A 131 -13.09 3.19 9.22
CA THR A 131 -13.68 4.48 9.58
C THR A 131 -14.99 4.31 10.33
N LEU A 132 -15.18 3.14 10.96
CA LEU A 132 -16.37 2.82 11.75
C LEU A 132 -16.68 3.95 12.74
N GLY A 133 -17.90 4.49 12.66
CA GLY A 133 -18.34 5.67 13.44
C GLY A 133 -18.38 6.98 12.65
N GLN A 134 -17.84 7.02 11.44
CA GLN A 134 -18.09 8.11 10.49
C GLN A 134 -19.36 7.84 9.67
N PRO A 135 -20.11 8.88 9.23
CA PRO A 135 -21.22 8.69 8.29
C PRO A 135 -20.75 7.99 7.01
N GLY A 136 -21.29 6.81 6.71
CA GLY A 136 -20.87 5.99 5.57
C GLY A 136 -19.53 5.26 5.77
N GLY A 137 -18.95 5.31 6.96
CA GLY A 137 -17.73 4.60 7.31
C GLY A 137 -17.97 3.12 7.59
N GLY A 138 -16.92 2.32 7.42
CA GLY A 138 -16.98 0.87 7.52
C GLY A 138 -15.69 0.25 8.05
N ASP A 139 -15.64 -1.07 7.92
CA ASP A 139 -14.49 -1.89 8.29
C ASP A 139 -13.27 -1.58 7.44
N GLY A 140 -12.10 -1.59 8.06
CA GLY A 140 -10.82 -1.56 7.37
C GLY A 140 -10.34 -2.96 7.00
N LEU A 141 -9.21 -3.04 6.32
CA LEU A 141 -8.58 -4.30 5.94
C LEU A 141 -8.33 -5.23 7.13
N GLN A 142 -8.00 -4.68 8.31
CA GLN A 142 -7.79 -5.48 9.51
C GLN A 142 -9.04 -6.28 9.89
N GLN A 143 -10.21 -5.64 9.87
CA GLN A 143 -11.48 -6.27 10.20
C GLN A 143 -11.94 -7.22 9.08
N CYS A 144 -11.74 -6.83 7.81
CA CYS A 144 -12.07 -7.68 6.66
C CYS A 144 -11.23 -8.97 6.64
N LEU A 145 -9.94 -8.89 7.01
CA LEU A 145 -9.08 -10.06 7.16
C LEU A 145 -9.52 -10.97 8.30
N ALA A 146 -9.95 -10.42 9.43
CA ALA A 146 -10.51 -11.22 10.51
C ALA A 146 -11.78 -11.97 10.07
N GLN A 147 -12.63 -11.32 9.26
CA GLN A 147 -13.85 -11.93 8.70
C GLN A 147 -13.57 -12.99 7.63
N SER A 148 -12.39 -12.96 7.00
CA SER A 148 -12.01 -13.91 5.95
C SER A 148 -11.87 -15.36 6.42
N GLY A 149 -11.85 -15.62 7.73
CA GLY A 149 -11.67 -16.96 8.30
C GLY A 149 -10.26 -17.55 8.13
N SER A 150 -9.39 -16.95 7.32
CA SER A 150 -8.01 -17.43 7.08
C SER A 150 -7.03 -16.27 6.82
N PRO A 151 -6.86 -15.34 7.78
CA PRO A 151 -6.21 -14.03 7.58
C PRO A 151 -4.74 -14.08 7.13
N TYR A 152 -4.07 -15.23 7.29
CA TYR A 152 -2.67 -15.42 6.91
C TYR A 152 -2.49 -16.26 5.63
N SER A 153 -3.56 -16.39 4.84
CA SER A 153 -3.56 -17.15 3.59
C SER A 153 -3.90 -16.27 2.39
N ALA A 154 -3.44 -16.67 1.20
CA ALA A 154 -3.75 -15.98 -0.04
C ALA A 154 -5.27 -15.87 -0.22
N GLN A 155 -5.99 -16.97 -0.04
CA GLN A 155 -7.46 -17.01 -0.07
C GLN A 155 -8.08 -15.98 0.89
N GLY A 156 -7.61 -15.92 2.14
CA GLY A 156 -8.12 -14.96 3.12
C GLY A 156 -7.89 -13.51 2.74
N ALA A 157 -6.74 -13.18 2.13
CA ALA A 157 -6.51 -11.83 1.61
C ALA A 157 -7.47 -11.46 0.47
N TYR A 158 -7.73 -12.38 -0.47
CA TYR A 158 -8.69 -12.13 -1.55
C TYR A 158 -10.14 -12.04 -1.05
N VAL A 159 -10.52 -12.89 -0.09
CA VAL A 159 -11.82 -12.80 0.59
C VAL A 159 -11.94 -11.45 1.32
N ALA A 160 -10.90 -11.03 2.04
CA ALA A 160 -10.88 -9.73 2.71
C ALA A 160 -11.02 -8.56 1.73
N ALA A 161 -10.35 -8.60 0.58
CA ALA A 161 -10.51 -7.59 -0.47
C ALA A 161 -11.96 -7.53 -1.00
N ARG A 162 -12.61 -8.70 -1.17
CA ARG A 162 -14.03 -8.74 -1.55
C ARG A 162 -14.91 -8.13 -0.47
N ILE A 163 -14.73 -8.52 0.79
CA ILE A 163 -15.48 -7.93 1.91
C ILE A 163 -15.26 -6.41 1.97
N TYR A 164 -14.02 -5.94 1.78
CA TYR A 164 -13.69 -4.52 1.77
C TYR A 164 -14.44 -3.77 0.66
N ASN A 165 -14.53 -4.35 -0.55
CA ASN A 165 -15.17 -3.71 -1.71
C ASN A 165 -16.70 -3.83 -1.73
N SER A 166 -17.26 -4.96 -1.28
CA SER A 166 -18.70 -5.27 -1.37
C SER A 166 -19.42 -5.33 -0.03
N GLY A 167 -18.73 -5.11 1.09
CA GLY A 167 -19.26 -5.18 2.46
C GLY A 167 -19.55 -6.60 2.96
N SER A 168 -19.46 -7.62 2.11
CA SER A 168 -19.72 -9.02 2.47
C SER A 168 -19.15 -9.99 1.44
N TYR A 169 -19.01 -11.25 1.82
CA TYR A 169 -18.61 -12.35 0.93
C TYR A 169 -19.42 -13.61 1.25
N ALA A 170 -19.95 -14.26 0.21
CA ALA A 170 -20.60 -15.56 0.32
C ALA A 170 -19.58 -16.68 0.10
N TRP A 171 -19.42 -17.56 1.09
CA TRP A 171 -18.43 -18.64 1.03
C TRP A 171 -18.64 -19.58 -0.15
N GLY A 172 -17.54 -19.90 -0.84
CA GLY A 172 -17.53 -20.78 -2.01
C GLY A 172 -17.89 -20.09 -3.33
N THR A 173 -18.21 -18.79 -3.31
CA THR A 173 -18.43 -18.02 -4.54
C THR A 173 -17.12 -17.62 -5.23
N ASP A 174 -17.20 -17.31 -6.53
CA ASP A 174 -16.03 -16.95 -7.32
C ASP A 174 -15.46 -15.57 -6.89
N LEU A 175 -14.22 -15.59 -6.38
CA LEU A 175 -13.49 -14.39 -5.96
C LEU A 175 -13.08 -13.50 -7.14
N GLY A 176 -13.00 -14.06 -8.35
CA GLY A 176 -12.64 -13.38 -9.59
C GLY A 176 -13.81 -12.77 -10.37
N THR A 177 -15.04 -12.88 -9.87
CA THR A 177 -16.24 -12.24 -10.46
C THR A 177 -16.81 -11.18 -9.51
N PRO A 178 -17.14 -9.96 -9.96
CA PRO A 178 -17.72 -8.89 -9.13
C PRO A 178 -18.90 -9.35 -8.26
#